data_AF-X1PIV6-F1
#
_entry.id   AF-X1PIV6-F1
#
_cell.length_a   1.000
_cell.length_b   1.000
_cell.length_c   1.000
_cell.angle_alpha   90.00
_cell.angle_beta   90.00
_cell.angle_gamma   90.00
#
_symmetry.space_group_name_H-M   'P 1'
#
loop_
_entity.id
_entity.type
_entity.pdbx_description
1 polymer ?
#
loop_
_entity_poly.entity_id
_entity_poly.type
_entity_poly.pdbx_seq_one_letter_code
_entity_poly.pdbx_strand_id
1 'polypeptide(L)'
;LGLSPGLYRIIPPERVGVMCISTHNMPLSLFTSYVGQFCQDIVLVGIQPERMDFDVTLSSTVQRGGDQIVKLIIEDRLNEIEVLKE
;
A
#
# COMPACT_ATOMS: atom_id res chain seq x y z
N LEU A 1 -0.78 6.52 6.51
CA LEU A 1 -1.04 7.48 5.42
C LEU A 1 -1.68 8.78 5.91
N GLY A 2 -2.29 8.81 7.11
CA GLY A 2 -2.95 10.02 7.61
C GLY A 2 -4.28 10.31 6.90
N LEU A 3 -4.84 9.31 6.23
CA LEU A 3 -6.09 9.38 5.50
C LEU A 3 -7.25 8.81 6.34
N SER A 4 -8.47 8.92 5.84
CA SER A 4 -9.59 8.14 6.38
C SER A 4 -9.39 6.63 6.11
N PRO A 5 -9.87 5.75 7.01
CA PRO A 5 -9.77 4.30 6.82
C PRO A 5 -10.32 3.83 5.47
N GLY A 6 -9.68 2.83 4.87
CA GLY A 6 -10.05 2.26 3.56
C GLY A 6 -9.64 3.09 2.35
N LEU A 7 -9.19 4.34 2.53
CA LEU A 7 -8.57 5.09 1.45
C LEU A 7 -7.19 4.52 1.13
N TYR A 8 -6.87 4.50 -0.17
CA TYR A 8 -5.64 3.92 -0.69
C TYR A 8 -4.92 4.89 -1.63
N ARG A 9 -3.59 4.77 -1.69
CA ARG A 9 -2.73 5.61 -2.53
C ARG A 9 -1.54 4.81 -3.06
N ILE A 10 -1.05 5.20 -4.23
CA ILE A 10 0.29 4.80 -4.66
C ILE A 10 1.29 5.50 -3.73
N ILE A 11 2.17 4.72 -3.12
CA ILE A 11 3.26 5.21 -2.28
C ILE A 11 4.46 5.45 -3.19
N PRO A 12 4.95 6.70 -3.30
CA PRO A 12 6.12 6.98 -4.11
C PRO A 12 7.38 6.37 -3.45
N PRO A 13 8.39 5.93 -4.23
CA PRO A 13 9.57 5.23 -3.73
C PRO A 13 10.29 5.94 -2.57
N GLU A 14 10.39 7.27 -2.64
CA GLU A 14 11.00 8.13 -1.62
C GLU A 14 10.31 8.06 -0.26
N ARG A 15 9.02 7.65 -0.20
CA ARG A 15 8.26 7.52 1.05
C ARG A 15 8.29 6.13 1.66
N VAL A 16 8.77 5.11 0.93
CA VAL A 16 8.78 3.72 1.40
C VAL A 16 9.68 3.56 2.64
N GLY A 17 10.84 4.22 2.65
CA GLY A 17 11.80 4.14 3.76
C GLY A 17 11.33 4.79 5.06
N VAL A 18 10.40 5.76 4.97
CA VAL A 18 9.90 6.52 6.12
C VAL A 18 8.64 5.88 6.72
N MET A 19 7.83 5.19 5.91
CA MET A 19 6.50 4.72 6.32
C MET A 19 6.44 3.25 6.76
N CYS A 20 7.41 2.42 6.38
CA CYS A 20 7.30 0.97 6.53
C CYS A 20 8.23 0.43 7.62
N ILE A 21 7.83 0.63 8.87
CA ILE A 21 8.33 -0.16 9.99
C ILE A 21 7.65 -1.54 9.88
N SER A 22 8.32 -2.49 9.22
CA SER A 22 7.85 -3.88 9.24
C SER A 22 8.16 -4.47 10.62
N THR A 23 7.21 -5.19 11.20
CA THR A 23 7.39 -5.87 12.49
C THR A 23 8.26 -7.13 12.39
N HIS A 24 8.82 -7.42 11.20
CA HIS A 24 9.72 -8.53 10.92
C HIS A 24 10.97 -8.05 10.15
N ASN A 25 11.93 -7.47 10.89
CA ASN A 25 13.35 -7.20 10.62
C ASN A 25 13.83 -6.58 9.28
N MET A 26 13.14 -6.75 8.14
CA MET A 26 13.54 -6.17 6.86
C MET A 26 12.66 -4.96 6.52
N PRO A 27 13.24 -3.75 6.40
CA PRO A 27 12.51 -2.59 5.90
C PRO A 27 11.95 -2.86 4.51
N LEU A 28 10.69 -2.48 4.27
CA LEU A 28 10.08 -2.67 2.95
C LEU A 28 10.88 -1.96 1.85
N SER A 29 11.53 -0.84 2.17
CA SER A 29 12.42 -0.11 1.26
C SER A 29 13.62 -0.95 0.79
N LEU A 30 14.21 -1.75 1.68
CA LEU A 30 15.29 -2.68 1.34
C LEU A 30 14.78 -3.78 0.42
N PHE A 31 13.60 -4.34 0.73
CA PHE A 31 12.97 -5.36 -0.09
C PHE A 31 12.64 -4.84 -1.50
N THR A 32 12.00 -3.67 -1.61
CA THR A 32 11.66 -3.07 -2.91
C THR A 32 12.91 -2.72 -3.72
N SER A 33 13.99 -2.28 -3.06
CA SER A 33 15.27 -2.02 -3.73
C SER A 33 15.90 -3.30 -4.30
N TYR A 34 15.83 -4.41 -3.56
CA TYR A 34 16.35 -5.70 -4.03
C TYR A 34 15.53 -6.24 -5.20
N VAL A 35 14.20 -6.31 -5.06
CA VAL A 35 13.31 -6.81 -6.11
C VAL A 35 13.34 -5.92 -7.36
N GLY A 36 13.52 -4.60 -7.19
CA GLY A 36 13.64 -3.64 -8.29
C GLY A 36 14.81 -3.89 -9.23
N GLN A 37 15.80 -4.70 -8.84
CA GLN A 37 16.88 -5.13 -9.73
C GLN A 37 16.42 -6.18 -10.76
N PHE A 38 15.28 -6.83 -10.52
CA PHE A 38 14.74 -7.93 -11.32
C PHE A 38 13.41 -7.61 -11.99
N CYS A 39 12.78 -6.48 -11.65
CA CYS A 39 11.50 -6.05 -12.18
C CYS A 39 11.67 -4.74 -12.97
N GLN A 40 10.96 -4.59 -14.10
CA GLN A 40 10.93 -3.32 -14.84
C GLN A 40 10.20 -2.23 -14.05
N ASP A 41 9.03 -2.56 -13.50
CA ASP A 41 8.17 -1.63 -12.78
C ASP A 41 7.73 -2.23 -11.45
N ILE A 42 7.82 -1.42 -10.38
CA ILE A 42 7.30 -1.75 -9.05
C ILE A 42 6.36 -0.64 -8.62
N VAL A 43 5.11 -1.02 -8.33
CA VAL A 43 4.10 -0.12 -7.77
C VAL A 43 3.76 -0.56 -6.37
N LEU A 44 3.96 0.32 -5.39
CA LEU A 44 3.52 0.08 -4.02
C LEU A 44 2.19 0.79 -3.78
N VAL A 45 1.15 0.03 -3.43
CA VAL A 45 -0.17 0.58 -3.07
C VAL A 45 -0.39 0.37 -1.57
N GLY A 46 -0.59 1.46 -0.83
CA GLY A 46 -0.94 1.41 0.59
C GLY A 46 -2.43 1.65 0.80
N ILE A 47 -3.03 0.92 1.74
CA ILE A 47 -4.40 1.16 2.23
C ILE A 47 -4.36 1.59 3.70
N GLN A 48 -5.11 2.63 4.05
CA GLN A 48 -5.15 3.14 5.42
C GLN A 48 -5.99 2.20 6.31
N PRO A 49 -5.40 1.59 7.35
CA PRO A 49 -6.15 0.74 8.26
C PRO A 49 -7.13 1.57 9.11
N GLU A 50 -8.20 0.92 9.56
CA GLU A 50 -9.09 1.45 10.59
C GLU A 50 -8.57 1.16 12.00
N ARG A 51 -8.02 -0.04 12.20
CA ARG A 51 -7.49 -0.56 13.47
C ARG A 51 -6.27 -1.43 13.19
N MET A 52 -5.37 -1.51 14.16
CA MET A 52 -4.15 -2.34 14.09
C MET A 52 -3.98 -3.22 15.34
N ASP A 53 -5.07 -3.45 16.07
CA ASP A 53 -5.07 -4.30 17.27
C ASP A 53 -4.81 -5.77 16.91
N PHE A 54 -4.33 -6.56 17.87
CA PHE A 54 -4.19 -7.99 17.68
C PHE A 54 -5.56 -8.70 17.69
N ASP A 55 -5.66 -9.81 16.95
CA ASP A 55 -6.84 -10.69 16.90
C ASP A 55 -8.14 -10.00 16.41
N VAL A 56 -8.01 -8.94 15.61
CA VAL A 56 -9.14 -8.28 14.95
C VAL A 56 -9.22 -8.64 13.47
N THR A 57 -10.44 -8.80 12.96
CA THR A 57 -10.67 -8.99 11.53
C THR A 57 -10.49 -7.68 10.75
N LEU A 58 -10.25 -7.80 9.44
CA LEU A 58 -10.27 -6.67 8.53
C LEU A 58 -11.61 -5.94 8.65
N SER A 59 -11.58 -4.61 8.78
CA SER A 59 -12.82 -3.85 8.85
C SER A 59 -13.49 -3.77 7.49
N SER A 60 -14.83 -3.63 7.49
CA SER A 60 -15.59 -3.58 6.23
C SER A 60 -15.16 -2.40 5.33
N THR A 61 -14.71 -1.30 5.93
CA THR A 61 -14.24 -0.11 5.19
C THR A 61 -12.92 -0.38 4.48
N VAL A 62 -11.99 -1.07 5.16
CA VAL A 62 -10.71 -1.46 4.56
C VAL A 62 -10.94 -2.55 3.51
N GLN A 63 -11.83 -3.51 3.77
CA GLN A 63 -12.18 -4.55 2.79
C GLN A 63 -12.71 -3.94 1.50
N ARG A 64 -13.67 -3.02 1.58
CA ARG A 64 -14.19 -2.29 0.40
C ARG A 64 -13.08 -1.58 -0.37
N GLY A 65 -12.13 -0.95 0.33
CA GLY A 65 -10.97 -0.33 -0.31
C GLY A 65 -10.10 -1.34 -1.05
N GLY A 66 -9.85 -2.50 -0.44
CA GLY A 66 -9.15 -3.63 -1.06
C GLY A 66 -9.86 -4.14 -2.32
N ASP A 67 -11.18 -4.33 -2.25
CA ASP A 67 -11.99 -4.78 -3.38
C ASP A 67 -11.92 -3.79 -4.57
N GLN A 68 -11.90 -2.48 -4.30
CA GLN A 68 -11.72 -1.47 -5.35
C GLN A 68 -10.32 -1.54 -5.98
N ILE A 69 -9.26 -1.73 -5.18
CA ILE A 69 -7.90 -1.89 -5.71
C ILE A 69 -7.83 -3.14 -6.60
N VAL A 70 -8.39 -4.27 -6.16
CA VAL A 70 -8.41 -5.51 -6.95
C VAL A 70 -9.12 -5.29 -8.29
N LYS A 71 -10.26 -4.60 -8.27
CA LYS A 71 -10.99 -4.23 -9.50
C LYS A 71 -10.11 -3.40 -10.44
N LEU A 72 -9.46 -2.35 -9.93
CA LEU A 72 -8.58 -1.49 -10.73
C LEU A 72 -7.39 -2.26 -11.33
N ILE A 73 -6.82 -3.23 -10.60
CA ILE A 73 -5.73 -4.08 -11.10
C ILE A 73 -6.23 -5.00 -12.22
N ILE A 74 -7.37 -5.67 -12.02
CA ILE A 74 -7.94 -6.61 -13.01
C ILE A 74 -8.33 -5.89 -14.31
N GLU A 75 -8.80 -4.64 -14.19
CA GLU A 75 -9.24 -3.82 -15.32
C GLU A 75 -8.10 -3.01 -15.98
N ASP A 76 -6.84 -3.18 -15.54
CA ASP A 76 -5.67 -2.43 -16.02
C ASP A 76 -5.81 -0.90 -15.87
N ARG A 77 -6.40 -0.46 -14.76
CA ARG A 77 -6.74 0.93 -14.42
C ARG A 77 -5.93 1.45 -13.22
N LEU A 78 -4.72 0.92 -13.04
CA LEU A 78 -3.82 1.30 -11.95
C LEU A 78 -3.47 2.80 -11.95
N ASN A 79 -3.45 3.42 -13.14
CA ASN A 79 -3.23 4.85 -13.33
C ASN A 79 -4.32 5.75 -12.70
N GLU A 80 -5.47 5.20 -12.31
CA GLU A 80 -6.53 5.94 -11.61
C GLU A 80 -6.29 6.05 -10.11
N ILE A 81 -5.34 5.30 -9.55
CA ILE A 81 -5.00 5.40 -8.14
C ILE A 81 -4.18 6.68 -7.91
N GLU A 82 -4.70 7.57 -7.06
CA GLU A 82 -3.98 8.77 -6.66
C GLU A 82 -2.63 8.43 -6.01
N VAL A 83 -1.60 9.19 -6.36
CA VAL A 83 -0.30 9.16 -5.66
C VAL A 83 -0.42 9.89 -4.33
N LEU A 84 0.19 9.34 -3.28
CA LEU A 84 0.24 9.98 -1.97
C LEU A 84 1.01 11.31 -2.06
N LYS A 85 0.28 12.41 -1.93
CA LYS A 85 0.82 13.77 -1.89
C LYS A 85 1.51 14.05 -0.56
N GLU A 86 2.25 15.18 -0.52
CA GLU A 86 3.11 15.53 0.62
C GLU A 86 2.41 15.53 1.98
#